data_AF-A0A4Q9HJR2-F1
#
_entry.id   AF-A0A4Q9HJR2-F1
#
_cell.length_a   1.000
_cell.length_b   1.000
_cell.length_c   1.000
_cell.angle_alpha   90.00
_cell.angle_beta   90.00
_cell.angle_gamma   90.00
#
_symmetry.space_group_name_H-M   'P 1'
#
loop_
_entity.id
_entity.type
_entity.pdbx_description
1 polymer ?
#
loop_
_entity_poly.entity_id
_entity_poly.type
_entity_poly.pdbx_seq_one_letter_code
_entity_poly.pdbx_strand_id
1 'polypeptide(L)'
;NPSGADHAHPDPDKPAHHDPDSAEATREERNKSLPHPEAAAQEHASLPPDDVQQAVRQDPNHPVHRIELDPVHDRMRGWAEDGSLGRLLESAAERKLASDEARKAAEDDPGHHAEMPPTAFTERELRQVLGDDFARMNDGERGVVVATLARMSLAFHEDNGVGRSPEPAPDGDSPYKGAPPRKKDDLPDPIAELDISAGADSRESAKAGWPADHREPGSDTHDALKELREKSTGKHSDRDVSPADVNKLLKSAGVNKPDFSGKNYAVLEVVNSHGESTYVVDSSIPAGGEGYTPRHSEKHLLEWVERLNKSKEAAGQQPYSIAGLYTEREPCGEGAGHARCSTEISKRTSHFPVFYSTTYRTDPEGQPSRDAVRAELRKEQEELLATVKDLPEKAQKDRLRKAGLTDGLIDKRVKANRVPNEQIMDQEMHDHLSAMGEIWAKTRLQMLS
;
A
#
# COMPACT_ATOMS: atom_id res chain seq x y z
N ASN A 1 -10.70 14.96 -41.79
CA ASN A 1 -11.96 14.17 -41.72
C ASN A 1 -11.91 13.10 -42.77
N PRO A 2 -12.04 11.81 -42.43
CA PRO A 2 -12.82 11.20 -41.33
C PRO A 2 -11.89 10.57 -40.28
N SER A 3 -12.27 9.97 -39.15
CA SER A 3 -13.54 9.50 -38.58
C SER A 3 -13.44 9.59 -37.06
N GLY A 4 -14.41 10.25 -36.41
CA GLY A 4 -14.53 10.26 -34.96
C GLY A 4 -14.90 8.87 -34.45
N ALA A 5 -14.15 8.39 -33.47
CA ALA A 5 -14.62 7.32 -32.60
C ALA A 5 -15.60 7.97 -31.61
N ASP A 6 -16.89 7.68 -31.78
CA ASP A 6 -17.91 7.97 -30.79
C ASP A 6 -17.59 7.16 -29.52
N HIS A 7 -16.93 7.79 -28.56
CA HIS A 7 -16.93 7.33 -27.17
C HIS A 7 -18.32 7.65 -26.60
N ALA A 8 -19.28 6.78 -26.88
CA ALA A 8 -20.60 6.89 -26.30
C ALA A 8 -20.51 6.62 -24.78
N HIS A 9 -20.86 7.62 -23.98
CA HIS A 9 -21.17 7.44 -22.57
C HIS A 9 -22.23 6.32 -22.41
N PRO A 10 -22.10 5.43 -21.41
CA PRO A 10 -23.18 4.52 -21.08
C PRO A 10 -24.40 5.30 -20.57
N ASP A 11 -25.50 5.11 -21.29
CA ASP A 11 -26.85 5.58 -20.95
C ASP A 11 -27.28 4.92 -19.62
N PRO A 12 -27.59 5.68 -18.55
CA PRO A 12 -27.87 5.14 -17.22
C PRO A 12 -29.15 4.28 -17.15
N ASP A 13 -29.99 4.29 -18.19
CA ASP A 13 -31.24 3.53 -18.27
C ASP A 13 -31.18 2.31 -19.21
N LYS A 14 -30.02 1.97 -19.78
CA LYS A 14 -29.85 0.69 -20.50
C LYS A 14 -29.49 -0.43 -19.52
N PRO A 15 -30.18 -1.60 -19.56
CA PRO A 15 -29.73 -2.75 -18.80
C PRO A 15 -28.31 -3.10 -19.24
N ALA A 16 -27.34 -2.93 -18.33
CA ALA A 16 -25.96 -3.34 -18.57
C ALA A 16 -25.97 -4.82 -18.97
N HIS A 17 -25.28 -5.16 -20.06
CA HIS A 17 -24.99 -6.56 -20.36
C HIS A 17 -24.26 -7.15 -19.16
N HIS A 18 -24.88 -8.13 -18.49
CA HIS A 18 -24.26 -8.87 -17.41
C HIS A 18 -23.03 -9.58 -17.97
N ASP A 19 -21.83 -9.10 -17.62
CA ASP A 19 -20.57 -9.76 -17.97
C ASP A 19 -20.50 -11.09 -17.21
N PRO A 20 -20.63 -12.25 -17.88
CA PRO A 20 -20.59 -13.55 -17.19
C PRO A 20 -19.22 -13.85 -16.58
N ASP A 21 -18.18 -13.12 -17.03
CA ASP A 21 -16.81 -13.26 -16.56
C ASP A 21 -16.45 -12.16 -15.55
N SER A 22 -17.43 -11.42 -15.02
CA SER A 22 -17.18 -10.42 -13.98
C SER A 22 -16.65 -11.04 -12.69
N ALA A 23 -15.93 -10.23 -11.90
CA ALA A 23 -15.44 -10.64 -10.59
C ALA A 23 -16.56 -11.19 -9.69
N GLU A 24 -17.72 -10.52 -9.68
CA GLU A 24 -18.90 -10.93 -8.90
C GLU A 24 -19.48 -12.25 -9.42
N ALA A 25 -19.69 -12.36 -10.74
CA ALA A 25 -20.28 -13.54 -11.37
C ALA A 25 -19.45 -14.81 -11.15
N THR A 26 -18.13 -14.66 -11.09
CA THR A 26 -17.17 -15.77 -10.92
C THR A 26 -16.72 -15.99 -9.48
N ARG A 27 -17.12 -15.11 -8.53
CA ARG A 27 -16.56 -15.08 -7.16
C ARG A 27 -16.69 -16.42 -6.45
N GLU A 28 -17.87 -17.05 -6.49
CA GLU A 28 -18.10 -18.33 -5.81
C GLU A 28 -17.12 -19.41 -6.30
N GLU A 29 -16.90 -19.51 -7.60
CA GLU A 29 -15.97 -20.49 -8.18
C GLU A 29 -14.52 -20.18 -7.81
N ARG A 30 -14.08 -18.93 -7.98
CA ARG A 30 -12.70 -18.50 -7.69
C ARG A 30 -12.35 -18.72 -6.21
N ASN A 31 -13.29 -18.41 -5.32
CA ASN A 31 -13.09 -18.51 -3.87
C ASN A 31 -13.17 -19.95 -3.34
N LYS A 32 -13.43 -20.97 -4.17
CA LYS A 32 -13.20 -22.38 -3.78
C LYS A 32 -11.73 -22.67 -3.48
N SER A 33 -10.82 -21.85 -4.02
CA SER A 33 -9.38 -21.95 -3.76
C SER A 33 -8.93 -21.19 -2.50
N LEU A 34 -9.83 -20.48 -1.81
CA LEU A 34 -9.47 -19.78 -0.58
C LEU A 34 -8.98 -20.77 0.48
N PRO A 35 -7.93 -20.41 1.25
CA PRO A 35 -7.58 -21.16 2.44
C PRO A 35 -8.74 -21.09 3.44
N HIS A 36 -8.83 -22.08 4.33
CA HIS A 36 -9.85 -22.06 5.37
C HIS A 36 -9.73 -20.79 6.24
N PRO A 37 -10.87 -20.20 6.67
CA PRO A 37 -10.84 -19.12 7.64
C PRO A 37 -10.06 -19.53 8.89
N GLU A 38 -9.25 -18.63 9.42
CA GLU A 38 -8.46 -18.88 10.61
C GLU A 38 -9.32 -19.07 11.84
N ALA A 39 -8.94 -20.04 12.68
CA ALA A 39 -9.54 -20.18 13.99
C ALA A 39 -9.15 -19.00 14.89
N ALA A 40 -10.03 -18.65 15.84
CA ALA A 40 -9.82 -17.52 16.75
C ALA A 40 -8.44 -17.55 17.42
N ALA A 41 -7.99 -18.70 17.92
CA ALA A 41 -6.70 -18.86 18.61
C ALA A 41 -5.56 -19.39 17.72
N GLN A 42 -5.69 -19.33 16.38
CA GLN A 42 -4.69 -19.87 15.47
C GLN A 42 -3.37 -19.11 15.59
N GLU A 43 -2.31 -19.80 16.01
CA GLU A 43 -0.97 -19.24 16.23
C GLU A 43 -0.20 -19.05 14.92
N HIS A 44 0.56 -17.95 14.86
CA HIS A 44 1.57 -17.65 13.84
C HIS A 44 2.78 -17.04 14.53
N ALA A 45 3.99 -17.37 14.07
CA ALA A 45 5.24 -17.02 14.76
C ALA A 45 5.21 -17.36 16.27
N SER A 46 4.57 -18.48 16.64
CA SER A 46 4.38 -18.92 18.03
C SER A 46 3.65 -17.92 18.94
N LEU A 47 2.89 -17.00 18.37
CA LEU A 47 2.05 -16.05 19.08
C LEU A 47 0.59 -16.27 18.70
N PRO A 48 -0.37 -16.31 19.65
CA PRO A 48 -1.79 -16.23 19.32
C PRO A 48 -2.17 -14.79 18.92
N PRO A 49 -3.30 -14.58 18.24
CA PRO A 49 -3.85 -13.23 18.09
C PRO A 49 -4.29 -12.69 19.45
N ASP A 50 -4.28 -11.37 19.64
CA ASP A 50 -4.84 -10.76 20.86
C ASP A 50 -6.38 -10.75 20.86
N ASP A 51 -7.00 -10.33 21.97
CA ASP A 51 -8.45 -10.41 22.16
C ASP A 51 -9.26 -9.73 21.05
N VAL A 52 -8.81 -8.58 20.53
CA VAL A 52 -9.54 -7.88 19.45
C VAL A 52 -9.30 -8.52 18.09
N GLN A 53 -8.12 -9.09 17.85
CA GLN A 53 -7.83 -9.89 16.65
C GLN A 53 -8.59 -11.23 16.67
N GLN A 54 -8.78 -11.82 17.84
CA GLN A 54 -9.62 -13.01 18.03
C GLN A 54 -11.09 -12.69 17.77
N ALA A 55 -11.58 -11.53 18.24
CA ALA A 55 -12.97 -11.12 18.07
C ALA A 55 -13.38 -11.04 16.59
N VAL A 56 -12.52 -10.49 15.71
CA VAL A 56 -12.81 -10.47 14.26
C VAL A 56 -12.92 -11.89 13.70
N ARG A 57 -12.02 -12.81 14.10
CA ARG A 57 -12.04 -14.21 13.63
C ARG A 57 -13.25 -15.00 14.13
N GLN A 58 -13.84 -14.59 15.25
CA GLN A 58 -15.07 -15.19 15.79
C GLN A 58 -16.32 -14.65 15.10
N ASP A 59 -16.24 -13.52 14.41
CA ASP A 59 -17.35 -12.92 13.70
C ASP A 59 -17.58 -13.62 12.36
N PRO A 60 -18.71 -14.34 12.17
CA PRO A 60 -18.99 -15.02 10.90
C PRO A 60 -19.19 -14.04 9.73
N ASN A 61 -19.38 -12.75 9.98
CA ASN A 61 -19.52 -11.72 8.94
C ASN A 61 -18.16 -11.31 8.36
N HIS A 62 -17.07 -11.62 9.06
CA HIS A 62 -15.71 -11.22 8.72
C HIS A 62 -14.72 -12.39 8.79
N PRO A 63 -14.92 -13.47 8.00
CA PRO A 63 -13.98 -14.57 7.98
C PRO A 63 -12.58 -14.07 7.59
N VAL A 64 -11.59 -14.43 8.39
CA VAL A 64 -10.20 -13.99 8.22
C VAL A 64 -9.40 -15.09 7.55
N HIS A 65 -8.75 -14.78 6.44
CA HIS A 65 -7.96 -15.71 5.65
C HIS A 65 -6.52 -15.20 5.52
N ARG A 66 -5.56 -16.09 5.74
CA ARG A 66 -4.15 -15.80 5.44
C ARG A 66 -3.82 -16.24 4.02
N ILE A 67 -3.27 -15.34 3.21
CA ILE A 67 -2.92 -15.54 1.81
C ILE A 67 -1.42 -15.71 1.68
N GLU A 68 -1.01 -16.86 1.15
CA GLU A 68 0.38 -17.18 0.82
C GLU A 68 0.88 -16.28 -0.32
N LEU A 69 2.08 -15.72 -0.14
CA LEU A 69 2.65 -14.76 -1.08
C LEU A 69 3.35 -15.43 -2.27
N ASP A 70 4.05 -16.53 -2.04
CA ASP A 70 4.89 -17.18 -3.07
C ASP A 70 4.12 -17.51 -4.36
N PRO A 71 2.91 -18.10 -4.33
CA PRO A 71 2.17 -18.39 -5.55
C PRO A 71 1.76 -17.13 -6.32
N VAL A 72 1.54 -16.02 -5.62
CA VAL A 72 1.21 -14.73 -6.25
C VAL A 72 2.46 -14.10 -6.85
N HIS A 73 3.59 -14.14 -6.13
CA HIS A 73 4.87 -13.65 -6.63
C HIS A 73 5.34 -14.39 -7.86
N ASP A 74 5.15 -15.72 -7.93
CA ASP A 74 5.45 -16.52 -9.12
C ASP A 74 4.69 -16.02 -10.37
N ARG A 75 3.40 -15.74 -10.22
CA ARG A 75 2.58 -15.19 -11.32
C ARG A 75 3.01 -13.77 -11.68
N MET A 76 3.30 -12.94 -10.68
CA MET A 76 3.79 -11.58 -10.91
C MET A 76 5.17 -11.57 -11.59
N ARG A 77 6.06 -12.51 -11.30
CA ARG A 77 7.31 -12.72 -12.05
C ARG A 77 7.02 -13.05 -13.51
N GLY A 78 6.07 -13.96 -13.78
CA GLY A 78 5.64 -14.28 -15.14
C GLY A 78 5.15 -13.05 -15.92
N TRP A 79 4.28 -12.24 -15.31
CA TRP A 79 3.78 -11.00 -15.91
C TRP A 79 4.85 -9.89 -16.02
N ALA A 80 5.88 -9.92 -15.17
CA ALA A 80 7.03 -9.03 -15.29
C ALA A 80 7.89 -9.43 -16.50
N GLU A 81 8.03 -10.72 -16.77
CA GLU A 81 8.86 -11.26 -17.86
C GLU A 81 8.19 -11.15 -19.23
N ASP A 82 6.87 -11.34 -19.32
CA ASP A 82 6.10 -11.19 -20.57
C ASP A 82 5.70 -9.72 -20.89
N GLY A 83 6.08 -8.79 -20.01
CA GLY A 83 5.86 -7.36 -20.14
C GLY A 83 4.43 -6.89 -19.81
N SER A 84 3.54 -7.76 -19.33
CA SER A 84 2.17 -7.38 -18.93
C SER A 84 2.15 -6.38 -17.80
N LEU A 85 3.00 -6.56 -16.77
CA LEU A 85 3.16 -5.55 -15.72
C LEU A 85 3.73 -4.25 -16.26
N GLY A 86 4.66 -4.32 -17.22
CA GLY A 86 5.28 -3.14 -17.83
C GLY A 86 4.22 -2.27 -18.52
N ARG A 87 3.40 -2.87 -19.38
CA ARG A 87 2.29 -2.19 -20.06
C ARG A 87 1.28 -1.61 -19.08
N LEU A 88 0.98 -2.32 -18.00
CA LEU A 88 0.07 -1.83 -16.96
C LEU A 88 0.61 -0.58 -16.25
N LEU A 89 1.88 -0.59 -15.86
CA LEU A 89 2.52 0.54 -15.17
C LEU A 89 2.77 1.74 -16.09
N GLU A 90 2.97 1.52 -17.40
CA GLU A 90 2.99 2.58 -18.41
C GLU A 90 1.61 3.20 -18.55
N SER A 91 0.56 2.39 -18.69
CA SER A 91 -0.82 2.85 -18.75
C SER A 91 -1.22 3.67 -17.51
N ALA A 92 -0.81 3.25 -16.31
CA ALA A 92 -1.03 4.03 -15.08
C ALA A 92 -0.32 5.39 -15.14
N ALA A 93 0.94 5.42 -15.58
CA ALA A 93 1.68 6.68 -15.71
C ALA A 93 1.03 7.63 -16.73
N GLU A 94 0.52 7.10 -17.85
CA GLU A 94 -0.21 7.86 -18.87
C GLU A 94 -1.53 8.41 -18.35
N ARG A 95 -2.31 7.61 -17.61
CA ARG A 95 -3.57 8.05 -16.98
C ARG A 95 -3.34 9.16 -15.97
N LYS A 96 -2.34 9.01 -15.10
CA LYS A 96 -1.96 10.06 -14.16
C LYS A 96 -1.58 11.35 -14.89
N LEU A 97 -0.75 11.27 -15.94
CA LEU A 97 -0.36 12.44 -16.73
C LEU A 97 -1.59 13.13 -17.34
N ALA A 98 -2.49 12.36 -17.98
CA ALA A 98 -3.71 12.89 -18.57
C ALA A 98 -4.62 13.55 -17.54
N SER A 99 -4.76 12.96 -16.34
CA SER A 99 -5.52 13.54 -15.23
C SER A 99 -4.88 14.82 -14.69
N ASP A 100 -3.56 14.87 -14.55
CA ASP A 100 -2.85 16.06 -14.09
C ASP A 100 -2.94 17.21 -15.11
N GLU A 101 -2.88 16.91 -16.41
CA GLU A 101 -3.10 17.86 -17.49
C GLU A 101 -4.54 18.40 -17.52
N ALA A 102 -5.54 17.52 -17.36
CA ALA A 102 -6.94 17.91 -17.28
C ALA A 102 -7.24 18.81 -16.08
N ARG A 103 -6.70 18.47 -14.90
CA ARG A 103 -6.82 19.28 -13.68
C ARG A 103 -6.22 20.66 -13.88
N LYS A 104 -5.00 20.73 -14.41
CA LYS A 104 -4.33 22.00 -14.69
C LYS A 104 -5.13 22.86 -15.68
N ALA A 105 -5.71 22.25 -16.72
CA ALA A 105 -6.56 22.96 -17.67
C ALA A 105 -7.83 23.54 -17.01
N ALA A 106 -8.45 22.80 -16.10
CA ALA A 106 -9.60 23.27 -15.33
C ALA A 106 -9.25 24.40 -14.34
N GLU A 107 -8.04 24.40 -13.77
CA GLU A 107 -7.53 25.50 -12.95
C GLU A 107 -7.27 26.76 -13.78
N ASP A 108 -6.68 26.62 -14.97
CA ASP A 108 -6.33 27.73 -15.87
C ASP A 108 -7.59 28.37 -16.51
N ASP A 109 -8.65 27.60 -16.74
CA ASP A 109 -9.96 28.08 -17.22
C ASP A 109 -11.11 27.45 -16.40
N PRO A 110 -11.59 28.10 -15.34
CA PRO A 110 -12.69 27.59 -14.51
C PRO A 110 -14.04 27.42 -15.25
N GLY A 111 -14.17 27.94 -16.48
CA GLY A 111 -15.31 27.69 -17.37
C GLY A 111 -15.14 26.42 -18.22
N HIS A 112 -13.96 25.79 -18.19
CA HIS A 112 -13.66 24.56 -18.90
C HIS A 112 -14.18 23.36 -18.10
N HIS A 113 -15.38 22.92 -18.45
CA HIS A 113 -15.93 21.64 -17.97
C HIS A 113 -15.28 20.47 -18.75
N ALA A 114 -13.96 20.33 -18.68
CA ALA A 114 -13.33 19.09 -19.12
C ALA A 114 -13.81 17.95 -18.21
N GLU A 115 -14.25 16.86 -18.82
CA GLU A 115 -14.43 15.62 -18.10
C GLU A 115 -13.06 15.14 -17.62
N MET A 116 -12.94 14.91 -16.31
CA MET A 116 -11.74 14.33 -15.74
C MET A 116 -11.62 12.88 -16.21
N PRO A 117 -10.51 12.49 -16.87
CA PRO A 117 -10.36 11.12 -17.34
C PRO A 117 -10.36 10.14 -16.15
N PRO A 118 -10.98 8.97 -16.28
CA PRO A 118 -10.89 7.95 -15.25
C PRO A 118 -9.44 7.50 -15.10
N THR A 119 -8.96 7.48 -13.86
CA THR A 119 -7.58 7.12 -13.52
C THR A 119 -7.50 5.68 -13.03
N ALA A 120 -8.40 5.27 -12.14
CA ALA A 120 -8.41 3.94 -11.55
C ALA A 120 -8.56 2.82 -12.59
N PHE A 121 -7.83 1.72 -12.39
CA PHE A 121 -8.07 0.47 -13.09
C PHE A 121 -9.21 -0.31 -12.44
N THR A 122 -10.18 -0.71 -13.24
CA THR A 122 -11.26 -1.65 -12.86
C THR A 122 -10.76 -3.09 -12.84
N GLU A 123 -11.50 -3.99 -12.19
CA GLU A 123 -11.16 -5.42 -12.25
C GLU A 123 -11.13 -5.97 -13.67
N ARG A 124 -12.07 -5.53 -14.52
CA ARG A 124 -12.15 -5.95 -15.91
C ARG A 124 -10.88 -5.57 -16.69
N GLU A 125 -10.36 -4.37 -16.48
CA GLU A 125 -9.13 -3.92 -17.13
C GLU A 125 -7.91 -4.71 -16.63
N LEU A 126 -7.82 -4.97 -15.32
CA LEU A 126 -6.76 -5.83 -14.78
C LEU A 126 -6.83 -7.23 -15.36
N ARG A 127 -8.03 -7.82 -15.48
CA ARG A 127 -8.24 -9.12 -16.12
C ARG A 127 -7.86 -9.11 -17.60
N GLN A 128 -8.13 -8.03 -18.32
CA GLN A 128 -7.74 -7.91 -19.74
C GLN A 128 -6.21 -7.83 -19.92
N VAL A 129 -5.51 -7.16 -19.01
CA VAL A 129 -4.05 -6.96 -19.11
C VAL A 129 -3.27 -8.16 -18.55
N LEU A 130 -3.71 -8.72 -17.43
CA LEU A 130 -3.03 -9.82 -16.72
C LEU A 130 -3.56 -11.22 -17.11
N GLY A 131 -4.65 -11.26 -17.88
CA GLY A 131 -5.19 -12.47 -18.49
C GLY A 131 -5.86 -13.45 -17.51
N ASP A 132 -6.01 -14.69 -17.98
CA ASP A 132 -6.77 -15.72 -17.26
C ASP A 132 -6.17 -16.10 -15.90
N ASP A 133 -4.85 -15.90 -15.71
CA ASP A 133 -4.20 -16.18 -14.44
C ASP A 133 -4.67 -15.25 -13.33
N PHE A 134 -4.89 -13.97 -13.63
CA PHE A 134 -5.53 -13.04 -12.70
C PHE A 134 -7.03 -13.34 -12.58
N ALA A 135 -7.68 -13.69 -13.70
CA ALA A 135 -9.09 -14.04 -13.72
C ALA A 135 -9.40 -15.21 -12.76
N ARG A 136 -8.52 -16.20 -12.63
CA ARG A 136 -8.74 -17.37 -11.74
C ARG A 136 -8.35 -17.17 -10.28
N MET A 137 -7.61 -16.10 -9.95
CA MET A 137 -7.20 -15.84 -8.57
C MET A 137 -8.41 -15.67 -7.64
N ASN A 138 -8.30 -16.16 -6.41
CA ASN A 138 -9.27 -15.81 -5.37
C ASN A 138 -9.13 -14.33 -4.96
N ASP A 139 -10.12 -13.82 -4.22
CA ASP A 139 -10.17 -12.39 -3.89
C ASP A 139 -8.97 -11.93 -3.04
N GLY A 140 -8.45 -12.80 -2.17
CA GLY A 140 -7.25 -12.51 -1.37
C GLY A 140 -5.99 -12.39 -2.22
N GLU A 141 -5.76 -13.32 -3.16
CA GLU A 141 -4.65 -13.28 -4.12
C GLU A 141 -4.72 -12.03 -5.01
N ARG A 142 -5.92 -11.64 -5.47
CA ARG A 142 -6.11 -10.41 -6.24
C ARG A 142 -5.75 -9.16 -5.41
N GLY A 143 -6.11 -9.16 -4.13
CA GLY A 143 -5.69 -8.13 -3.18
C GLY A 143 -4.17 -7.99 -3.09
N VAL A 144 -3.43 -9.10 -3.01
CA VAL A 144 -1.95 -9.11 -3.03
C VAL A 144 -1.41 -8.46 -4.31
N VAL A 145 -1.95 -8.84 -5.48
CA VAL A 145 -1.52 -8.27 -6.77
C VAL A 145 -1.71 -6.75 -6.78
N VAL A 146 -2.90 -6.28 -6.40
CA VAL A 146 -3.23 -4.85 -6.40
C VAL A 146 -2.38 -4.06 -5.41
N ALA A 147 -2.14 -4.59 -4.21
CA ALA A 147 -1.24 -3.96 -3.23
C ALA A 147 0.20 -3.88 -3.77
N THR A 148 0.69 -4.96 -4.40
CA THR A 148 2.02 -5.01 -4.98
C THR A 148 2.18 -4.04 -6.15
N LEU A 149 1.16 -3.91 -7.02
CA LEU A 149 1.12 -2.90 -8.09
C LEU A 149 1.22 -1.47 -7.51
N ALA A 150 0.45 -1.19 -6.45
CA ALA A 150 0.54 0.08 -5.76
C ALA A 150 1.92 0.29 -5.15
N ARG A 151 2.59 -0.73 -4.59
CA ARG A 151 3.99 -0.60 -4.16
C ARG A 151 4.95 -0.33 -5.31
N MET A 152 4.73 -0.90 -6.48
CA MET A 152 5.62 -0.76 -7.65
C MET A 152 5.48 0.59 -8.35
N SER A 153 4.30 1.23 -8.27
CA SER A 153 4.01 2.49 -8.97
C SER A 153 3.23 3.49 -8.12
N LEU A 154 3.75 4.72 -8.02
CA LEU A 154 3.06 5.85 -7.42
C LEU A 154 1.83 6.22 -8.22
N ALA A 155 1.93 6.20 -9.57
CA ALA A 155 0.78 6.47 -10.43
C ALA A 155 -0.36 5.49 -10.15
N PHE A 156 -0.08 4.18 -10.13
CA PHE A 156 -1.10 3.18 -9.80
C PHE A 156 -1.67 3.37 -8.39
N HIS A 157 -0.83 3.68 -7.40
CA HIS A 157 -1.30 3.92 -6.03
C HIS A 157 -2.21 5.14 -5.91
N GLU A 158 -1.91 6.23 -6.60
CA GLU A 158 -2.78 7.41 -6.64
C GLU A 158 -4.07 7.12 -7.39
N ASP A 159 -3.98 6.53 -8.57
CA ASP A 159 -5.09 6.31 -9.50
C ASP A 159 -6.13 5.35 -8.91
N ASN A 160 -5.69 4.25 -8.30
CA ASN A 160 -6.55 3.36 -7.55
C ASN A 160 -6.71 3.78 -6.07
N GLY A 161 -6.23 4.96 -5.69
CA GLY A 161 -6.15 5.43 -4.31
C GLY A 161 -7.46 5.98 -3.76
N VAL A 162 -7.52 6.13 -2.43
CA VAL A 162 -8.60 6.90 -1.78
C VAL A 162 -8.71 8.30 -2.38
N GLY A 163 -9.94 8.74 -2.64
CA GLY A 163 -10.25 10.03 -3.28
C GLY A 163 -10.43 9.93 -4.79
N ARG A 164 -9.75 8.99 -5.45
CA ARG A 164 -9.88 8.76 -6.90
C ARG A 164 -10.68 7.51 -7.25
N SER A 165 -10.49 6.45 -6.47
CA SER A 165 -11.16 5.15 -6.67
C SER A 165 -12.24 4.88 -5.62
N PRO A 166 -13.39 4.26 -5.99
CA PRO A 166 -13.81 4.00 -7.38
C PRO A 166 -14.18 5.29 -8.14
N GLU A 167 -14.49 6.36 -7.40
CA GLU A 167 -14.76 7.71 -7.89
C GLU A 167 -14.65 8.71 -6.72
N PRO A 168 -14.52 10.03 -6.99
CA PRO A 168 -14.57 11.05 -5.95
C PRO A 168 -15.92 11.09 -5.22
N ALA A 169 -15.90 11.50 -3.95
CA ALA A 169 -17.13 11.60 -3.16
C ALA A 169 -17.97 12.82 -3.57
N PRO A 170 -19.30 12.68 -3.81
CA PRO A 170 -20.15 13.80 -4.24
C PRO A 170 -20.23 14.98 -3.26
N ASP A 171 -19.86 14.77 -2.00
CA ASP A 171 -20.01 15.77 -0.93
C ASP A 171 -18.82 16.73 -0.83
N GLY A 172 -17.76 16.62 -1.64
CA GLY A 172 -16.77 17.69 -1.77
C GLY A 172 -15.44 17.26 -2.37
N ASP A 173 -14.57 18.26 -2.56
CA ASP A 173 -13.38 18.15 -3.43
C ASP A 173 -12.20 17.39 -2.81
N SER A 174 -12.27 17.05 -1.51
CA SER A 174 -11.21 16.30 -0.82
C SER A 174 -11.70 14.95 -0.30
N PRO A 175 -10.91 13.86 -0.42
CA PRO A 175 -11.13 12.60 0.31
C PRO A 175 -11.22 12.75 1.83
N TYR A 176 -10.71 13.85 2.39
CA TYR A 176 -10.59 14.08 3.82
C TYR A 176 -11.48 15.20 4.35
N LYS A 177 -12.51 15.59 3.60
CA LYS A 177 -13.48 16.60 4.06
C LYS A 177 -14.01 16.22 5.46
N GLY A 178 -13.87 17.16 6.40
CA GLY A 178 -14.30 16.95 7.78
C GLY A 178 -13.34 16.13 8.64
N ALA A 179 -12.10 15.90 8.18
CA ALA A 179 -11.06 15.29 9.01
C ALA A 179 -10.89 16.08 10.32
N PRO A 180 -10.80 15.38 11.47
CA PRO A 180 -10.64 16.05 12.76
C PRO A 180 -9.28 16.77 12.83
N PRO A 181 -9.16 17.82 13.65
CA PRO A 181 -7.88 18.47 13.91
C PRO A 181 -6.87 17.48 14.53
N ARG A 182 -5.59 17.81 14.39
CA ARG A 182 -4.50 16.96 14.88
C ARG A 182 -4.51 16.93 16.40
N LYS A 183 -4.58 15.73 16.98
CA LYS A 183 -4.65 15.53 18.45
C LYS A 183 -3.49 16.14 19.25
N LYS A 184 -2.34 16.39 18.63
CA LYS A 184 -1.14 16.86 19.34
C LYS A 184 -1.16 18.35 19.65
N ASP A 185 -1.85 19.15 18.83
CA ASP A 185 -1.82 20.62 18.90
C ASP A 185 -3.17 21.28 18.57
N ASP A 186 -4.22 20.49 18.32
CA ASP A 186 -5.58 20.92 17.96
C ASP A 186 -5.65 21.83 16.72
N LEU A 187 -4.58 21.87 15.91
CA LEU A 187 -4.56 22.59 14.65
C LEU A 187 -5.23 21.77 13.54
N PRO A 188 -5.76 22.41 12.49
CA PRO A 188 -6.24 21.72 11.30
C PRO A 188 -5.21 20.71 10.78
N ASP A 189 -5.68 19.52 10.41
CA ASP A 189 -4.84 18.50 9.79
C ASP A 189 -4.66 18.85 8.31
N PRO A 190 -3.42 19.07 7.80
CA PRO A 190 -3.19 19.44 6.40
C PRO A 190 -3.73 18.41 5.40
N ILE A 191 -4.01 17.19 5.87
CA ILE A 191 -4.65 16.14 5.08
C ILE A 191 -6.00 16.58 4.46
N ALA A 192 -6.70 17.52 5.10
CA ALA A 192 -7.99 18.04 4.62
C ALA A 192 -7.90 18.79 3.29
N GLU A 193 -6.71 19.25 2.91
CA GLU A 193 -6.43 19.98 1.67
C GLU A 193 -5.97 19.08 0.52
N LEU A 194 -5.76 17.78 0.79
CA LEU A 194 -5.34 16.84 -0.25
C LEU A 194 -6.53 16.47 -1.14
N ASP A 195 -6.27 16.32 -2.43
CA ASP A 195 -7.19 15.80 -3.45
C ASP A 195 -6.88 14.34 -3.84
N ILE A 196 -5.80 13.78 -3.32
CA ILE A 196 -5.36 12.39 -3.48
C ILE A 196 -5.22 11.70 -2.12
N SER A 197 -4.97 10.38 -2.13
CA SER A 197 -4.61 9.65 -0.92
C SER A 197 -3.38 10.29 -0.26
N ALA A 198 -3.48 10.56 1.05
CA ALA A 198 -2.38 10.96 1.90
C ALA A 198 -1.29 9.88 2.03
N GLY A 199 -1.63 8.60 1.86
CA GLY A 199 -0.65 7.53 1.75
C GLY A 199 0.17 7.63 0.46
N ALA A 200 -0.45 8.06 -0.64
CA ALA A 200 0.22 8.31 -1.91
C ALA A 200 1.04 9.60 -1.89
N ASP A 201 0.48 10.71 -1.38
CA ASP A 201 1.19 11.97 -1.17
C ASP A 201 2.42 11.80 -0.26
N SER A 202 2.23 11.11 0.89
CA SER A 202 3.34 10.83 1.81
C SER A 202 4.43 9.99 1.17
N ARG A 203 4.10 9.14 0.20
CA ARG A 203 5.08 8.36 -0.56
C ARG A 203 5.81 9.22 -1.59
N GLU A 204 5.12 10.13 -2.27
CA GLU A 204 5.74 11.04 -3.24
C GLU A 204 6.82 11.90 -2.57
N SER A 205 6.50 12.43 -1.38
CA SER A 205 7.40 13.25 -0.56
C SER A 205 8.52 12.43 0.12
N ALA A 206 8.31 11.12 0.29
CA ALA A 206 9.31 10.24 0.88
C ALA A 206 10.55 10.08 -0.01
N LYS A 207 11.72 10.01 0.64
CA LYS A 207 12.97 9.67 -0.05
C LYS A 207 12.92 8.20 -0.46
N ALA A 208 12.57 7.94 -1.72
CA ALA A 208 12.67 6.61 -2.31
C ALA A 208 14.08 6.04 -2.10
N GLY A 209 14.14 4.84 -1.53
CA GLY A 209 15.38 4.14 -1.25
C GLY A 209 15.18 2.64 -1.39
N TRP A 210 16.25 1.94 -1.77
CA TRP A 210 16.26 0.48 -1.87
C TRP A 210 17.19 -0.08 -0.78
N PRO A 211 16.63 -0.75 0.24
CA PRO A 211 17.40 -1.36 1.32
C PRO A 211 18.48 -2.30 0.78
N ALA A 212 19.69 -2.26 1.36
CA ALA A 212 20.83 -3.01 0.81
C ALA A 212 20.63 -4.53 0.92
N ASP A 213 19.95 -4.95 1.98
CA ASP A 213 19.53 -6.30 2.31
C ASP A 213 18.48 -6.87 1.33
N HIS A 214 17.74 -6.05 0.58
CA HIS A 214 16.84 -6.51 -0.48
C HIS A 214 17.52 -6.63 -1.87
N ARG A 215 18.85 -6.52 -1.94
CA ARG A 215 19.61 -6.54 -3.22
C ARG A 215 21.03 -7.05 -3.03
N GLU A 216 21.20 -8.02 -2.14
CA GLU A 216 22.50 -8.62 -1.84
C GLU A 216 23.07 -9.33 -3.06
N PRO A 217 24.39 -9.25 -3.32
CA PRO A 217 25.02 -9.97 -4.43
C PRO A 217 24.69 -11.48 -4.37
N GLY A 218 24.30 -12.04 -5.53
CA GLY A 218 23.89 -13.45 -5.66
C GLY A 218 22.39 -13.72 -5.42
N SER A 219 21.59 -12.68 -5.16
CA SER A 219 20.11 -12.78 -5.17
C SER A 219 19.55 -12.49 -6.57
N ASP A 220 18.38 -13.05 -6.88
CA ASP A 220 17.66 -12.82 -8.14
C ASP A 220 17.38 -11.32 -8.34
N THR A 221 17.06 -10.59 -7.27
CA THR A 221 16.89 -9.13 -7.30
C THR A 221 18.16 -8.42 -7.73
N HIS A 222 19.33 -8.85 -7.25
CA HIS A 222 20.61 -8.25 -7.65
C HIS A 222 20.90 -8.48 -9.14
N ASP A 223 20.65 -9.69 -9.62
CA ASP A 223 20.86 -10.06 -11.02
C ASP A 223 19.91 -9.27 -11.94
N ALA A 224 18.63 -9.17 -11.60
CA ALA A 224 17.66 -8.36 -12.32
C ALA A 224 18.06 -6.86 -12.35
N LEU A 225 18.58 -6.33 -11.23
CA LEU A 225 19.10 -4.94 -11.18
C LEU A 225 20.35 -4.77 -12.05
N LYS A 226 21.21 -5.79 -12.13
CA LYS A 226 22.40 -5.77 -12.98
C LYS A 226 22.01 -5.70 -14.45
N GLU A 227 21.08 -6.56 -14.88
CA GLU A 227 20.53 -6.55 -16.23
C GLU A 227 19.84 -5.23 -16.57
N LEU A 228 18.99 -4.72 -15.67
CA LEU A 228 18.31 -3.44 -15.84
C LEU A 228 19.31 -2.28 -16.00
N ARG A 229 20.38 -2.25 -15.21
CA ARG A 229 21.45 -1.25 -15.33
C ARG A 229 22.16 -1.36 -16.68
N GLU A 230 22.47 -2.57 -17.13
CA GLU A 230 23.17 -2.78 -18.40
C GLU A 230 22.31 -2.35 -19.58
N LYS A 231 21.03 -2.73 -19.59
CA LYS A 231 20.04 -2.27 -20.57
C LYS A 231 19.89 -0.74 -20.56
N SER A 232 19.72 -0.14 -19.38
CA SER A 232 19.54 1.32 -19.23
C SER A 232 20.76 2.12 -19.70
N THR A 233 21.97 1.57 -19.57
CA THR A 233 23.21 2.25 -19.95
C THR A 233 23.75 1.87 -21.32
N GLY A 234 23.23 0.80 -21.93
CA GLY A 234 23.76 0.20 -23.15
C GLY A 234 25.18 -0.37 -22.99
N LYS A 235 25.62 -0.66 -21.76
CA LYS A 235 26.98 -1.11 -21.45
C LYS A 235 26.96 -2.31 -20.52
N HIS A 236 27.54 -3.41 -20.96
CA HIS A 236 27.84 -4.56 -20.12
C HIS A 236 28.86 -4.19 -19.03
N SER A 237 28.70 -4.73 -17.82
CA SER A 237 29.60 -4.43 -16.71
C SER A 237 29.66 -5.54 -15.66
N ASP A 238 30.83 -6.16 -15.50
CA ASP A 238 31.04 -7.26 -14.54
C ASP A 238 30.96 -6.84 -13.07
N ARG A 239 31.01 -5.54 -12.76
CA ARG A 239 30.92 -5.04 -11.39
C ARG A 239 29.50 -5.19 -10.82
N ASP A 240 29.42 -5.35 -9.50
CA ASP A 240 28.15 -5.35 -8.75
C ASP A 240 27.41 -4.02 -8.85
N VAL A 241 26.10 -4.07 -8.63
CA VAL A 241 25.23 -2.89 -8.60
C VAL A 241 25.54 -2.05 -7.36
N SER A 242 26.08 -0.85 -7.55
CA SER A 242 26.40 0.07 -6.46
C SER A 242 25.15 0.85 -6.01
N PRO A 243 25.15 1.43 -4.79
CA PRO A 243 24.07 2.33 -4.36
C PRO A 243 23.81 3.51 -5.31
N ALA A 244 24.86 4.00 -5.98
CA ALA A 244 24.74 5.08 -6.96
C ALA A 244 24.03 4.63 -8.24
N ASP A 245 24.18 3.36 -8.65
CA ASP A 245 23.44 2.81 -9.79
C ASP A 245 21.97 2.65 -9.44
N VAL A 246 21.67 2.10 -8.26
CA VAL A 246 20.28 1.95 -7.79
C VAL A 246 19.58 3.30 -7.73
N ASN A 247 20.22 4.32 -7.17
CA ASN A 247 19.64 5.68 -7.14
C ASN A 247 19.36 6.25 -8.54
N LYS A 248 20.20 5.95 -9.54
CA LYS A 248 19.95 6.35 -10.93
C LYS A 248 18.75 5.61 -11.53
N LEU A 249 18.65 4.29 -11.30
CA LEU A 249 17.52 3.47 -11.73
C LEU A 249 16.21 3.98 -11.11
N LEU A 250 16.18 4.18 -9.79
CA LEU A 250 15.05 4.76 -9.08
C LEU A 250 14.68 6.15 -9.62
N LYS A 251 15.66 7.02 -9.86
CA LYS A 251 15.40 8.34 -10.45
C LYS A 251 14.78 8.23 -11.84
N SER A 252 15.28 7.32 -12.67
CA SER A 252 14.78 7.11 -14.04
C SER A 252 13.38 6.51 -14.10
N ALA A 253 12.94 5.86 -13.03
CA ALA A 253 11.61 5.24 -12.97
C ALA A 253 10.46 6.25 -12.81
N GLY A 254 10.75 7.52 -12.46
CA GLY A 254 9.72 8.56 -12.38
C GLY A 254 8.61 8.23 -11.38
N VAL A 255 7.36 8.19 -11.85
CA VAL A 255 6.17 7.79 -11.06
C VAL A 255 6.08 6.27 -10.85
N ASN A 256 6.89 5.46 -11.53
CA ASN A 256 6.98 4.01 -11.33
C ASN A 256 8.09 3.63 -10.34
N LYS A 257 8.37 4.48 -9.35
CA LYS A 257 9.33 4.20 -8.27
C LYS A 257 8.71 3.23 -7.27
N PRO A 258 9.42 2.16 -6.87
CA PRO A 258 8.94 1.21 -5.90
C PRO A 258 9.00 1.77 -4.48
N ASP A 259 8.13 1.28 -3.61
CA ASP A 259 8.10 1.59 -2.18
C ASP A 259 8.51 0.37 -1.34
N PHE A 260 9.75 0.40 -0.85
CA PHE A 260 10.30 -0.61 0.06
C PHE A 260 10.15 -0.22 1.54
N SER A 261 9.35 0.79 1.86
CA SER A 261 9.04 1.06 3.26
C SER A 261 8.22 -0.10 3.84
N GLY A 262 8.53 -0.48 5.08
CA GLY A 262 7.81 -1.54 5.79
C GLY A 262 6.40 -1.14 6.27
N LYS A 263 5.83 -0.04 5.75
CA LYS A 263 4.45 0.37 6.03
C LYS A 263 3.47 -0.65 5.46
N ASN A 264 2.24 -0.67 5.93
CA ASN A 264 1.20 -1.54 5.41
C ASN A 264 0.58 -0.94 4.13
N TYR A 265 0.31 -1.76 3.12
CA TYR A 265 -0.69 -1.46 2.08
C TYR A 265 -1.95 -2.30 2.32
N ALA A 266 -3.10 -1.72 2.00
CA ALA A 266 -4.38 -2.41 2.04
C ALA A 266 -5.18 -2.11 0.77
N VAL A 267 -6.08 -3.03 0.43
CA VAL A 267 -6.92 -2.98 -0.76
C VAL A 267 -8.34 -3.33 -0.36
N LEU A 268 -9.28 -2.47 -0.73
CA LEU A 268 -10.70 -2.72 -0.62
C LEU A 268 -11.27 -3.00 -2.01
N GLU A 269 -11.85 -4.19 -2.22
CA GLU A 269 -12.65 -4.45 -3.41
C GLU A 269 -14.08 -3.97 -3.15
N VAL A 270 -14.58 -3.10 -4.04
CA VAL A 270 -15.94 -2.56 -3.99
C VAL A 270 -16.69 -2.93 -5.26
N VAL A 271 -17.98 -3.22 -5.13
CA VAL A 271 -18.85 -3.65 -6.23
C VAL A 271 -20.00 -2.68 -6.38
N ASN A 272 -20.25 -2.22 -7.60
CA ASN A 272 -21.39 -1.35 -7.89
C ASN A 272 -22.70 -2.16 -8.05
N SER A 273 -23.82 -1.47 -8.24
CA SER A 273 -25.13 -2.11 -8.45
C SER A 273 -25.24 -2.97 -9.72
N HIS A 274 -24.26 -2.89 -10.62
CA HIS A 274 -24.18 -3.68 -11.85
C HIS A 274 -23.28 -4.93 -11.72
N GLY A 275 -22.68 -5.16 -10.54
CA GLY A 275 -21.77 -6.27 -10.33
C GLY A 275 -20.35 -6.03 -10.86
N GLU A 276 -19.98 -4.78 -11.16
CA GLU A 276 -18.64 -4.43 -11.59
C GLU A 276 -17.76 -4.11 -10.36
N SER A 277 -16.61 -4.78 -10.28
CA SER A 277 -15.64 -4.59 -9.21
C SER A 277 -14.59 -3.54 -9.57
N THR A 278 -14.25 -2.71 -8.58
CA THR A 278 -13.09 -1.80 -8.61
C THR A 278 -12.32 -1.92 -7.29
N TYR A 279 -11.03 -1.60 -7.34
CA TYR A 279 -10.14 -1.67 -6.18
C TYR A 279 -9.77 -0.26 -5.68
N VAL A 280 -9.90 -0.07 -4.37
CA VAL A 280 -9.42 1.12 -3.65
C VAL A 280 -8.20 0.73 -2.82
N VAL A 281 -7.09 1.42 -3.01
CA VAL A 281 -5.81 1.13 -2.37
C VAL A 281 -5.39 2.26 -1.46
N ASP A 282 -4.74 1.92 -0.35
CA ASP A 282 -4.06 2.92 0.46
C ASP A 282 -2.87 2.33 1.22
N SER A 283 -2.00 3.21 1.71
CA SER A 283 -0.84 2.83 2.53
C SER A 283 -0.80 3.59 3.85
N SER A 284 -0.35 2.93 4.92
CA SER A 284 -0.24 3.53 6.25
C SER A 284 0.72 4.73 6.29
N ILE A 285 0.35 5.73 7.09
CA ILE A 285 1.18 6.92 7.35
C ILE A 285 1.82 6.75 8.72
N PRO A 286 3.16 6.54 8.79
CA PRO A 286 3.84 6.31 10.06
C PRO A 286 3.91 7.57 10.93
N ALA A 287 4.12 7.38 12.23
CA ALA A 287 4.33 8.48 13.16
C ALA A 287 5.61 9.27 12.85
N GLY A 288 5.53 10.60 12.93
CA GLY A 288 6.68 11.50 12.74
C GLY A 288 6.99 11.88 11.29
N GLY A 289 6.18 11.44 10.31
CA GLY A 289 6.26 11.88 8.91
C GLY A 289 5.39 13.12 8.60
N GLU A 290 5.69 13.78 7.47
CA GLU A 290 4.90 14.73 6.62
C GLU A 290 3.91 15.73 7.27
N GLY A 291 3.91 15.89 8.60
CA GLY A 291 3.01 16.80 9.32
C GLY A 291 1.59 16.28 9.59
N TYR A 292 1.19 15.18 8.96
CA TYR A 292 -0.13 14.53 9.09
C TYR A 292 -0.31 13.78 10.42
N THR A 293 -1.58 13.55 10.77
CA THR A 293 -1.91 12.54 11.80
C THR A 293 -1.56 11.15 11.28
N PRO A 294 -0.81 10.32 12.05
CA PRO A 294 -0.49 8.95 11.66
C PRO A 294 -1.77 8.10 11.53
N ARG A 295 -1.82 7.23 10.51
CA ARG A 295 -3.02 6.45 10.17
C ARG A 295 -2.63 5.08 9.62
N HIS A 296 -3.50 4.10 9.83
CA HIS A 296 -3.40 2.78 9.23
C HIS A 296 -4.33 2.70 8.02
N SER A 297 -3.88 2.06 6.94
CA SER A 297 -4.57 2.03 5.65
C SER A 297 -5.97 1.39 5.73
N GLU A 298 -6.15 0.35 6.56
CA GLU A 298 -7.43 -0.36 6.71
C GLU A 298 -8.54 0.58 7.16
N LYS A 299 -8.28 1.30 8.27
CA LYS A 299 -9.25 2.24 8.82
C LYS A 299 -9.60 3.31 7.81
N HIS A 300 -8.60 3.79 7.07
CA HIS A 300 -8.79 4.86 6.12
C HIS A 300 -9.64 4.44 4.91
N LEU A 301 -9.36 3.29 4.30
CA LEU A 301 -10.18 2.72 3.22
C LEU A 301 -11.64 2.54 3.64
N LEU A 302 -11.82 2.02 4.84
CA LEU A 302 -13.10 1.70 5.42
C LEU A 302 -13.93 2.95 5.80
N GLU A 303 -13.28 4.01 6.30
CA GLU A 303 -13.91 5.32 6.52
C GLU A 303 -14.26 6.02 5.20
N TRP A 304 -13.38 5.90 4.19
CA TRP A 304 -13.59 6.47 2.86
C TRP A 304 -14.84 5.90 2.18
N VAL A 305 -14.94 4.57 2.08
CA VAL A 305 -16.09 3.94 1.40
C VAL A 305 -17.42 4.23 2.13
N GLU A 306 -17.40 4.33 3.46
CA GLU A 306 -18.59 4.70 4.24
C GLU A 306 -19.03 6.12 3.95
N ARG A 307 -18.08 7.07 3.87
CA ARG A 307 -18.38 8.45 3.48
C ARG A 307 -18.90 8.50 2.05
N LEU A 308 -18.20 7.85 1.11
CA LEU A 308 -18.62 7.78 -0.30
C LEU A 308 -20.05 7.27 -0.41
N ASN A 309 -20.37 6.15 0.24
CA ASN A 309 -21.71 5.57 0.22
C ASN A 309 -22.77 6.52 0.83
N LYS A 310 -22.50 7.16 1.97
CA LYS A 310 -23.41 8.15 2.55
C LYS A 310 -23.65 9.33 1.60
N SER A 311 -22.61 9.83 0.94
CA SER A 311 -22.71 10.92 -0.03
C SER A 311 -23.52 10.50 -1.27
N LYS A 312 -23.34 9.26 -1.75
CA LYS A 312 -24.12 8.71 -2.86
C LYS A 312 -25.59 8.57 -2.49
N GLU A 313 -25.89 8.01 -1.34
CA GLU A 313 -27.27 7.89 -0.84
C GLU A 313 -27.94 9.26 -0.71
N ALA A 314 -27.24 10.26 -0.17
CA ALA A 314 -27.74 11.64 -0.09
C ALA A 314 -27.98 12.27 -1.48
N ALA A 315 -27.22 11.85 -2.50
CA ALA A 315 -27.38 12.26 -3.88
C ALA A 315 -28.41 11.39 -4.66
N GLY A 316 -29.07 10.44 -4.02
CA GLY A 316 -30.03 9.53 -4.67
C GLY A 316 -29.38 8.46 -5.56
N GLN A 317 -28.08 8.21 -5.39
CA GLN A 317 -27.31 7.19 -6.10
C GLN A 317 -27.20 5.91 -5.26
N GLN A 318 -27.00 4.77 -5.92
CA GLN A 318 -26.80 3.49 -5.24
C GLN A 318 -25.42 3.43 -4.57
N PRO A 319 -25.31 2.96 -3.32
CA PRO A 319 -24.02 2.76 -2.66
C PRO A 319 -23.28 1.55 -3.26
N TYR A 320 -21.97 1.48 -3.01
CA TYR A 320 -21.16 0.30 -3.27
C TYR A 320 -21.30 -0.73 -2.14
N SER A 321 -21.21 -2.01 -2.48
CA SER A 321 -20.96 -3.07 -1.51
C SER A 321 -19.45 -3.35 -1.38
N ILE A 322 -19.02 -3.83 -0.21
CA ILE A 322 -17.65 -4.27 0.00
C ILE A 322 -17.59 -5.77 -0.29
N ALA A 323 -16.73 -6.18 -1.23
CA ALA A 323 -16.50 -7.58 -1.56
C ALA A 323 -15.42 -8.23 -0.69
N GLY A 324 -14.44 -7.47 -0.24
CA GLY A 324 -13.35 -7.96 0.60
C GLY A 324 -12.35 -6.87 0.94
N LEU A 325 -11.61 -7.09 2.04
CA LEU A 325 -10.50 -6.25 2.47
C LEU A 325 -9.23 -7.08 2.52
N TYR A 326 -8.25 -6.76 1.69
CA TYR A 326 -6.89 -7.30 1.78
C TYR A 326 -5.96 -6.33 2.49
N THR A 327 -5.05 -6.86 3.32
CA THR A 327 -4.03 -6.09 4.03
C THR A 327 -2.71 -6.85 3.98
N GLU A 328 -1.60 -6.19 3.67
CA GLU A 328 -0.32 -6.91 3.59
C GLU A 328 0.09 -7.48 4.95
N ARG A 329 -0.17 -6.72 6.02
CA ARG A 329 -0.02 -7.15 7.41
C ARG A 329 -1.36 -7.54 7.98
N GLU A 330 -1.37 -8.51 8.89
CA GLU A 330 -2.52 -8.84 9.72
C GLU A 330 -3.09 -7.55 10.34
N PRO A 331 -4.42 -7.31 10.25
CA PRO A 331 -5.02 -6.13 10.86
C PRO A 331 -4.63 -6.04 12.33
N CYS A 332 -4.09 -4.87 12.71
CA CYS A 332 -3.52 -4.73 14.04
C CYS A 332 -4.58 -4.80 15.15
N GLY A 333 -4.21 -5.47 16.24
CA GLY A 333 -5.00 -5.53 17.46
C GLY A 333 -4.66 -4.43 18.47
N GLU A 334 -4.52 -4.81 19.73
CA GLU A 334 -4.07 -3.93 20.81
C GLU A 334 -2.56 -3.76 20.82
N GLY A 335 -2.07 -2.58 21.21
CA GLY A 335 -0.63 -2.33 21.30
C GLY A 335 -0.23 -0.85 21.13
N ALA A 336 0.98 -0.51 21.58
CA ALA A 336 1.54 0.81 21.37
C ALA A 336 1.77 1.07 19.86
N GLY A 337 1.16 2.12 19.32
CA GLY A 337 1.23 2.44 17.89
C GLY A 337 0.21 1.68 17.02
N HIS A 338 -0.64 0.83 17.59
CA HIS A 338 -1.73 0.16 16.87
C HIS A 338 -2.94 1.08 16.73
N ALA A 339 -3.55 1.10 15.55
CA ALA A 339 -4.79 1.85 15.30
C ALA A 339 -6.06 1.06 15.64
N ARG A 340 -5.90 -0.16 16.20
CA ARG A 340 -6.99 -1.10 16.52
C ARG A 340 -7.85 -1.42 15.30
N CYS A 341 -7.21 -1.71 14.17
CA CYS A 341 -7.88 -2.00 12.90
C CYS A 341 -8.87 -3.15 13.04
N SER A 342 -8.54 -4.20 13.80
CA SER A 342 -9.46 -5.31 14.09
C SER A 342 -10.76 -4.84 14.76
N THR A 343 -10.67 -3.91 15.72
CA THR A 343 -11.85 -3.33 16.36
C THR A 343 -12.70 -2.51 15.39
N GLU A 344 -12.09 -1.78 14.45
CA GLU A 344 -12.83 -1.01 13.45
C GLU A 344 -13.53 -1.92 12.41
N ILE A 345 -12.95 -3.08 12.11
CA ILE A 345 -13.59 -4.10 11.28
C ILE A 345 -14.80 -4.68 12.02
N SER A 346 -14.65 -5.16 13.27
CA SER A 346 -15.75 -5.75 14.05
C SER A 346 -16.94 -4.83 14.33
N LYS A 347 -16.79 -3.50 14.17
CA LYS A 347 -17.91 -2.55 14.32
C LYS A 347 -18.84 -2.52 13.12
N ARG A 348 -18.43 -3.10 11.99
CA ARG A 348 -19.15 -2.95 10.72
C ARG A 348 -20.26 -3.97 10.62
N THR A 349 -21.38 -3.51 10.06
CA THR A 349 -22.55 -4.36 9.82
C THR A 349 -22.55 -4.98 8.43
N SER A 350 -21.68 -4.51 7.52
CA SER A 350 -21.49 -5.10 6.19
C SER A 350 -20.71 -6.39 6.29
N HIS A 351 -21.12 -7.44 5.58
CA HIS A 351 -20.42 -8.72 5.59
C HIS A 351 -19.35 -8.70 4.51
N PHE A 352 -18.10 -8.94 4.88
CA PHE A 352 -16.99 -9.05 3.94
C PHE A 352 -15.82 -9.85 4.55
N PRO A 353 -15.17 -10.73 3.78
CA PRO A 353 -13.96 -11.42 4.20
C PRO A 353 -12.77 -10.45 4.37
N VAL A 354 -11.87 -10.82 5.27
CA VAL A 354 -10.61 -10.13 5.51
C VAL A 354 -9.45 -11.04 5.11
N PHE A 355 -8.55 -10.54 4.29
CA PHE A 355 -7.39 -11.26 3.78
C PHE A 355 -6.12 -10.59 4.28
N TYR A 356 -5.10 -11.37 4.68
CA TYR A 356 -3.79 -10.81 4.99
C TYR A 356 -2.64 -11.75 4.63
N SER A 357 -1.41 -11.23 4.50
CA SER A 357 -0.26 -12.05 4.07
C SER A 357 0.85 -12.22 5.09
N THR A 358 1.14 -11.19 5.89
CA THR A 358 2.24 -11.20 6.87
C THR A 358 1.69 -11.02 8.28
N THR A 359 2.25 -11.77 9.23
CA THR A 359 1.86 -11.77 10.64
C THR A 359 2.14 -10.41 11.26
N TYR A 360 1.21 -9.93 12.10
CA TYR A 360 1.40 -8.69 12.85
C TYR A 360 0.71 -8.79 14.22
N ARG A 361 1.46 -9.32 15.19
CA ARG A 361 0.99 -9.62 16.54
C ARG A 361 1.87 -8.94 17.58
N THR A 362 1.28 -8.63 18.72
CA THR A 362 2.02 -8.11 19.86
C THR A 362 2.67 -9.27 20.60
N ASP A 363 4.00 -9.28 20.67
CA ASP A 363 4.73 -10.22 21.53
C ASP A 363 4.74 -9.68 22.98
N PRO A 364 4.24 -10.45 23.98
CA PRO A 364 4.19 -10.02 25.37
C PRO A 364 5.57 -9.81 26.01
N GLU A 365 6.63 -10.45 25.49
CA GLU A 365 8.02 -10.28 25.93
C GLU A 365 8.76 -9.22 25.08
N GLY A 366 8.36 -9.05 23.82
CA GLY A 366 9.04 -8.18 22.86
C GLY A 366 9.05 -6.71 23.25
N GLN A 367 7.87 -6.11 23.51
CA GLN A 367 7.77 -4.69 23.84
C GLN A 367 8.47 -4.34 25.17
N PRO A 368 8.28 -5.08 26.28
CA PRO A 368 9.02 -4.84 27.52
C PRO A 368 10.54 -4.94 27.36
N SER A 369 11.03 -5.93 26.59
CA SER A 369 12.45 -6.09 26.31
C SER A 369 13.04 -4.88 25.58
N ARG A 370 12.34 -4.36 24.55
CA ARG A 370 12.74 -3.15 23.83
C ARG A 370 12.68 -1.89 24.69
N ASP A 371 11.68 -1.76 25.54
CA ASP A 371 11.52 -0.58 26.40
C ASP A 371 12.62 -0.52 27.46
N ALA A 372 13.05 -1.66 28.00
CA ALA A 372 14.21 -1.74 28.89
C ALA A 372 15.49 -1.24 28.19
N VAL A 373 15.79 -1.75 26.99
CA VAL A 373 16.95 -1.31 26.20
C VAL A 373 16.85 0.17 25.83
N ARG A 374 15.66 0.64 25.46
CA ARG A 374 15.43 2.06 25.15
C ARG A 374 15.69 2.93 26.38
N ALA A 375 15.22 2.53 27.55
CA ALA A 375 15.42 3.29 28.79
C ALA A 375 16.90 3.39 29.16
N GLU A 376 17.66 2.29 29.03
CA GLU A 376 19.11 2.29 29.26
C GLU A 376 19.84 3.23 28.30
N LEU A 377 19.57 3.13 27.00
CA LEU A 377 20.20 3.98 25.99
C LEU A 377 19.82 5.47 26.14
N ARG A 378 18.59 5.77 26.56
CA ARG A 378 18.15 7.14 26.84
C ARG A 378 18.85 7.71 28.07
N LYS A 379 19.06 6.90 29.11
CA LYS A 379 19.86 7.31 30.27
C LYS A 379 21.31 7.60 29.89
N GLU A 380 21.95 6.72 29.09
CA GLU A 380 23.30 6.98 28.57
C GLU A 380 23.37 8.26 27.73
N GLN A 381 22.35 8.52 26.91
CA GLN A 381 22.23 9.73 26.10
C GLN A 381 22.16 10.99 26.97
N GLU A 382 21.31 10.99 28.00
CA GLU A 382 21.16 12.09 28.95
C GLU A 382 22.45 12.35 29.75
N GLU A 383 23.10 11.29 30.24
CA GLU A 383 24.37 11.38 30.95
C GLU A 383 25.46 11.97 30.05
N LEU A 384 25.57 11.53 28.79
CA LEU A 384 26.54 12.09 27.85
C LEU A 384 26.24 13.57 27.59
N LEU A 385 24.98 13.93 27.31
CA LEU A 385 24.57 15.31 27.08
C LEU A 385 24.89 16.22 28.27
N ALA A 386 24.71 15.74 29.50
CA ALA A 386 25.06 16.49 30.70
C ALA A 386 26.57 16.81 30.77
N THR A 387 27.45 15.93 30.29
CA THR A 387 28.91 16.17 30.24
C THR A 387 29.35 17.13 29.14
N VAL A 388 28.52 17.34 28.10
CA VAL A 388 28.85 18.18 26.94
C VAL A 388 27.94 19.40 26.78
N LYS A 389 27.11 19.71 27.79
CA LYS A 389 26.08 20.76 27.75
C LYS A 389 26.61 22.15 27.37
N ASP A 390 27.86 22.44 27.74
CA ASP A 390 28.50 23.74 27.48
C ASP A 390 29.17 23.81 26.09
N LEU A 391 29.19 22.70 25.35
CA LEU A 391 29.69 22.69 23.97
C LEU A 391 28.63 23.21 22.99
N PRO A 392 29.03 23.76 21.83
CA PRO A 392 28.10 24.10 20.76
C PRO A 392 27.26 22.89 20.32
N GLU A 393 26.00 23.11 19.93
CA GLU A 393 25.04 22.05 19.55
C GLU A 393 25.61 21.05 18.53
N LYS A 394 26.35 21.55 17.52
CA LYS A 394 27.02 20.70 16.53
C LYS A 394 28.00 19.71 17.18
N ALA A 395 28.80 20.18 18.13
CA ALA A 395 29.75 19.33 18.85
C ALA A 395 29.03 18.33 19.76
N GLN A 396 27.88 18.69 20.36
CA GLN A 396 27.05 17.75 21.11
C GLN A 396 26.49 16.64 20.20
N LYS A 397 25.96 17.01 19.02
CA LYS A 397 25.47 16.05 18.03
C LYS A 397 26.57 15.12 17.53
N ASP A 398 27.76 15.64 17.27
CA ASP A 398 28.92 14.83 16.84
C ASP A 398 29.35 13.84 17.95
N ARG A 399 29.29 14.26 19.22
CA ARG A 399 29.56 13.39 20.39
C ARG A 399 28.54 12.27 20.51
N LEU A 400 27.24 12.60 20.45
CA LEU A 400 26.16 11.62 20.43
C LEU A 400 26.32 10.63 19.28
N ARG A 401 26.62 11.12 18.07
CA ARG A 401 26.80 10.27 16.89
C ARG A 401 27.97 9.30 17.07
N LYS A 402 29.10 9.78 17.59
CA LYS A 402 30.28 8.94 17.87
C LYS A 402 30.01 7.89 18.95
N ALA A 403 29.17 8.22 19.94
CA ALA A 403 28.75 7.29 20.99
C ALA A 403 27.63 6.33 20.56
N GLY A 404 27.02 6.53 19.38
CA GLY A 404 25.88 5.73 18.95
C GLY A 404 24.57 6.09 19.66
N LEU A 405 24.46 7.29 20.22
CA LEU A 405 23.37 7.75 21.09
C LEU A 405 22.52 8.87 20.46
N THR A 406 22.59 9.08 19.15
CA THR A 406 21.56 9.87 18.46
C THR A 406 20.26 9.07 18.40
N ASP A 407 19.10 9.72 18.41
CA ASP A 407 17.78 9.06 18.39
C ASP A 407 17.67 7.94 17.36
N GLY A 408 18.05 8.19 16.10
CA GLY A 408 18.01 7.16 15.07
C GLY A 408 18.95 5.97 15.28
N LEU A 409 20.07 6.14 16.00
CA LEU A 409 20.97 5.04 16.36
C LEU A 409 20.45 4.27 17.58
N ILE A 410 19.83 4.96 18.54
CA ILE A 410 19.11 4.32 19.64
C ILE A 410 17.99 3.44 19.07
N ASP A 411 17.16 3.98 18.18
CA ASP A 411 16.08 3.21 17.55
C ASP A 411 16.60 2.01 16.78
N LYS A 412 17.74 2.15 16.07
CA LYS A 412 18.39 1.01 15.41
C LYS A 412 18.82 -0.08 16.40
N ARG A 413 19.41 0.30 17.55
CA ARG A 413 19.84 -0.65 18.59
C ARG A 413 18.64 -1.32 19.28
N VAL A 414 17.59 -0.56 19.54
CA VAL A 414 16.32 -1.07 20.10
C VAL A 414 15.68 -2.08 19.14
N LYS A 415 15.63 -1.78 17.84
CA LYS A 415 15.11 -2.71 16.82
C LYS A 415 15.96 -3.98 16.70
N ALA A 416 17.26 -3.89 16.89
CA ALA A 416 18.15 -5.07 16.90
C ALA A 416 17.91 -6.00 18.11
N ASN A 417 17.18 -5.55 19.14
CA ASN A 417 16.82 -6.33 20.32
C ASN A 417 15.40 -6.92 20.24
N ARG A 418 14.86 -7.08 19.03
CA ARG A 418 13.60 -7.80 18.82
C ARG A 418 13.75 -9.28 19.18
N VAL A 419 12.73 -9.82 19.84
CA VAL A 419 12.72 -11.24 20.25
C VAL A 419 12.48 -12.16 19.04
N PRO A 420 12.78 -13.47 19.11
CA PRO A 420 12.72 -14.35 17.95
C PRO A 420 11.38 -14.33 17.19
N ASN A 421 10.24 -14.29 17.88
CA ASN A 421 8.93 -14.26 17.23
C ASN A 421 8.75 -12.98 16.39
N GLU A 422 9.24 -11.84 16.88
CA GLU A 422 9.19 -10.57 16.14
C GLU A 422 10.14 -10.57 14.94
N GLN A 423 11.28 -11.26 15.04
CA GLN A 423 12.19 -11.45 13.91
C GLN A 423 11.55 -12.29 12.81
N ILE A 424 10.73 -13.30 13.16
CA ILE A 424 9.96 -14.07 12.18
C ILE A 424 8.97 -13.15 11.44
N MET A 425 8.18 -12.35 12.17
CA MET A 425 7.22 -11.42 11.56
C MET A 425 7.89 -10.33 10.70
N ASP A 426 9.08 -9.85 11.10
CA ASP A 426 9.88 -8.96 10.29
C ASP A 426 10.39 -9.65 9.01
N GLN A 427 10.82 -10.90 9.12
CA GLN A 427 11.33 -11.68 8.00
C GLN A 427 10.25 -11.90 6.94
N GLU A 428 9.01 -12.20 7.34
CA GLU A 428 7.90 -12.35 6.39
C GLU A 428 7.70 -11.08 5.51
N MET A 429 7.76 -9.89 6.12
CA MET A 429 7.70 -8.65 5.34
C MET A 429 8.98 -8.41 4.54
N HIS A 430 10.14 -8.76 5.07
CA HIS A 430 11.41 -8.64 4.36
C HIS A 430 11.40 -9.47 3.08
N ASP A 431 10.95 -10.73 3.15
CA ASP A 431 10.86 -11.65 2.02
C ASP A 431 9.88 -11.13 0.97
N HIS A 432 8.72 -10.62 1.42
CA HIS A 432 7.75 -9.96 0.53
C HIS A 432 8.36 -8.78 -0.25
N LEU A 433 9.05 -7.87 0.45
CA LEU A 433 9.67 -6.70 -0.17
C LEU A 433 10.86 -7.07 -1.06
N SER A 434 11.59 -8.13 -0.73
CA SER A 434 12.69 -8.66 -1.54
C SER A 434 12.17 -9.19 -2.88
N ALA A 435 11.13 -10.03 -2.84
CA ALA A 435 10.48 -10.55 -4.05
C ALA A 435 9.86 -9.43 -4.91
N MET A 436 9.22 -8.44 -4.29
CA MET A 436 8.73 -7.26 -5.01
C MET A 436 9.86 -6.50 -5.72
N GLY A 437 11.04 -6.44 -5.12
CA GLY A 437 12.23 -5.83 -5.73
C GLY A 437 12.66 -6.51 -7.02
N GLU A 438 12.68 -7.84 -7.05
CA GLU A 438 12.93 -8.63 -8.25
C GLU A 438 11.88 -8.34 -9.34
N ILE A 439 10.60 -8.46 -8.98
CA ILE A 439 9.46 -8.25 -9.87
C ILE A 439 9.51 -6.84 -10.49
N TRP A 440 9.81 -5.83 -9.69
CA TRP A 440 9.96 -4.45 -10.16
C TRP A 440 11.12 -4.30 -11.14
N ALA A 441 12.28 -4.87 -10.84
CA ALA A 441 13.45 -4.77 -11.71
C ALA A 441 13.21 -5.42 -13.08
N LYS A 442 12.60 -6.61 -13.08
CA LYS A 442 12.17 -7.32 -14.31
C LYS A 442 11.12 -6.53 -15.09
N THR A 443 10.12 -5.98 -14.41
CA THR A 443 9.09 -5.14 -15.03
C THR A 443 9.70 -3.93 -15.71
N ARG A 444 10.63 -3.23 -15.02
CA ARG A 444 11.34 -2.08 -15.60
C ARG A 444 12.24 -2.46 -16.76
N LEU A 445 12.81 -3.66 -16.77
CA LEU A 445 13.62 -4.15 -17.88
C LEU A 445 12.78 -4.28 -19.17
N GLN A 446 11.54 -4.78 -19.05
CA GLN A 446 10.62 -4.87 -20.19
C GLN A 446 10.16 -3.49 -20.70
N MET A 447 9.95 -2.52 -19.80
CA MET A 447 9.62 -1.13 -20.19
C MET A 447 10.76 -0.38 -20.90
N LEU A 448 11.96 -0.96 -20.99
CA LEU A 448 13.09 -0.42 -21.77
C LEU A 448 13.34 -1.18 -23.08
N SER A 449 12.52 -2.20 -23.39
CA SER A 449 12.65 -3.05 -24.56
C SER A 449 11.63 -2.66 -25.62
#